data_AF-A0A382QCU3-F1
#
_entry.id   AF-A0A382QCU3-F1
#
_cell.length_a   1.000
_cell.length_b   1.000
_cell.length_c   1.000
_cell.angle_alpha   90.00
_cell.angle_beta   90.00
_cell.angle_gamma   90.00
#
_symmetry.space_group_name_H-M   'P 1'
#
loop_
_entity.id
_entity.type
_entity.pdbx_description
1 polymer ?
#
loop_
_entity_poly.entity_id
_entity_poly.type
_entity_poly.pdbx_seq_one_letter_code
_entity_poly.pdbx_strand_id
1 'polypeptide(L)'
;MTIPFFTYLVSIAVFITSLLWIVKLMGYNFILTLPGFFYVHFVVFIFFGSPVFFLLKGATNFQYIIATHLVMLIFPLGIAIMNKLMKIDYQLAFTSYMQEPVIDQQWRNQFLFLYLAILGIALSVTFLYYSKLEIIPFNFMINNIMGDINIVDLAKLRESSTTTFKLGKLHRYKYFMAQLIPFLVVLALLKSKLTKKNVWRLLFFILAVFAMYRSISDLQKKPLLDFIILLFTASWIFRGKINWKQVGILIGASFGILSLMYIYIMGLTNRPFLVLLEGISSRLFLGQTSPLFYYFSLFPSSHDFLHGASLPNPAGIFQFEHF
;
A
#
# COMPACT_ATOMS: atom_id res chain seq x y z
N MET A 1 -17.98 -10.74 33.40
CA MET A 1 -17.02 -10.22 32.41
C MET A 1 -17.81 -9.49 31.33
N THR A 2 -17.53 -8.22 31.04
CA THR A 2 -18.31 -7.47 30.02
C THR A 2 -17.92 -7.91 28.61
N ILE A 3 -18.85 -7.87 27.65
CA ILE A 3 -18.60 -8.23 26.24
C ILE A 3 -17.41 -7.44 25.64
N PRO A 4 -17.26 -6.13 25.88
CA PRO A 4 -16.08 -5.38 25.42
C PRO A 4 -14.77 -5.93 25.98
N PHE A 5 -14.70 -6.16 27.29
CA PHE A 5 -13.49 -6.66 27.94
C PHE A 5 -13.10 -8.04 27.41
N PHE A 6 -14.08 -8.94 27.29
CA PHE A 6 -13.86 -10.27 26.73
C PHE A 6 -13.34 -10.22 25.29
N THR A 7 -13.95 -9.38 24.44
CA THR A 7 -13.55 -9.22 23.04
C THR A 7 -12.09 -8.76 22.94
N TYR A 8 -11.71 -7.71 23.66
CA TYR A 8 -10.33 -7.21 23.64
C TYR A 8 -9.33 -8.23 24.17
N LEU A 9 -9.66 -8.93 25.27
CA LEU A 9 -8.78 -9.95 25.84
C LEU A 9 -8.52 -11.08 24.85
N VAL A 10 -9.57 -11.60 24.19
CA VAL A 10 -9.44 -12.65 23.19
C VAL A 10 -8.64 -12.15 21.98
N SER A 11 -8.89 -10.93 21.50
CA SER A 11 -8.13 -10.37 20.37
C SER A 11 -6.66 -10.20 20.69
N ILE A 12 -6.30 -9.76 21.89
CA ILE A 12 -4.91 -9.65 22.34
C ILE A 12 -4.27 -11.04 22.42
N ALA A 13 -4.96 -12.02 23.01
CA ALA A 13 -4.45 -13.38 23.11
C ALA A 13 -4.22 -14.02 21.73
N VAL A 14 -5.17 -13.86 20.80
CA VAL A 14 -5.04 -14.37 19.42
C VAL A 14 -3.92 -13.66 18.67
N PHE A 15 -3.77 -12.35 18.84
CA PHE A 15 -2.67 -11.61 18.22
C PHE A 15 -1.30 -12.09 18.71
N ILE A 16 -1.12 -12.19 20.04
CA ILE A 16 0.16 -12.61 20.63
C ILE A 16 0.49 -14.05 20.21
N THR A 17 -0.47 -14.97 20.30
CA THR A 17 -0.24 -16.37 19.92
C THR A 17 0.10 -16.51 18.43
N SER A 18 -0.64 -15.83 17.55
CA SER A 18 -0.38 -15.81 16.12
C SER A 18 0.99 -15.20 15.78
N LEU A 19 1.34 -14.07 16.40
CA LEU A 19 2.60 -13.38 16.15
C LEU A 19 3.80 -14.24 16.56
N LEU A 20 3.75 -14.82 17.77
CA LEU A 20 4.79 -15.72 18.25
C LEU A 20 4.94 -16.94 17.32
N TRP A 21 3.83 -17.47 16.80
CA TRP A 21 3.85 -18.61 15.90
C TRP A 21 4.49 -18.27 14.55
N ILE A 22 4.16 -17.13 13.95
CA ILE A 22 4.80 -16.66 12.71
C ILE A 22 6.28 -16.39 12.89
N VAL A 23 6.67 -15.71 13.97
CA VAL A 23 8.09 -15.43 14.25
C VAL A 23 8.86 -16.75 14.43
N LYS A 24 8.25 -17.76 15.05
CA LYS A 24 8.84 -19.10 15.17
C LYS A 24 8.97 -19.82 13.82
N LEU A 25 7.98 -19.69 12.93
CA LEU A 25 7.97 -20.38 11.63
C LEU A 25 8.85 -19.72 10.56
N MET A 26 8.96 -18.38 10.61
CA MET A 26 9.56 -17.58 9.53
C MET A 26 10.75 -16.73 9.97
N GLY A 27 11.01 -16.63 11.27
CA GLY A 27 12.05 -15.76 11.84
C GLY A 27 11.65 -14.28 11.91
N TYR A 28 12.56 -13.45 12.44
CA TYR A 28 12.30 -12.02 12.69
C TYR A 28 12.19 -11.16 11.41
N ASN A 29 12.72 -11.62 10.29
CA ASN A 29 12.68 -10.92 9.00
C ASN A 29 11.48 -11.34 8.14
N PHE A 30 10.48 -12.02 8.71
CA PHE A 30 9.33 -12.55 7.98
C PHE A 30 8.61 -11.48 7.13
N ILE A 31 8.61 -10.21 7.56
CA ILE A 31 7.99 -9.07 6.85
C ILE A 31 8.51 -8.91 5.41
N LEU A 32 9.74 -9.34 5.12
CA LEU A 32 10.33 -9.26 3.77
C LEU A 32 9.82 -10.35 2.82
N THR A 33 8.99 -11.28 3.30
CA THR A 33 8.39 -12.36 2.52
C THR A 33 6.97 -11.99 2.11
N LEU A 34 6.46 -12.57 1.02
CA LEU A 34 5.07 -12.35 0.62
C LEU A 34 4.06 -12.77 1.72
N PRO A 35 4.21 -13.93 2.38
CA PRO A 35 3.30 -14.30 3.47
C PRO A 35 3.40 -13.35 4.67
N GLY A 36 4.60 -12.92 5.03
CA GLY A 36 4.77 -11.98 6.14
C GLY A 36 4.26 -10.58 5.84
N PHE A 37 4.43 -10.11 4.60
CA PHE A 37 3.82 -8.87 4.13
C PHE A 37 2.29 -8.93 4.21
N PHE A 38 1.68 -10.02 3.74
CA PHE A 38 0.24 -10.26 3.88
C PHE A 38 -0.19 -10.25 5.35
N TYR A 39 0.53 -10.95 6.22
CA TYR A 39 0.21 -11.01 7.64
C TYR A 39 0.22 -9.61 8.30
N VAL A 40 1.28 -8.82 8.08
CA VAL A 40 1.36 -7.46 8.62
C VAL A 40 0.23 -6.59 8.07
N HIS A 41 -0.07 -6.70 6.77
CA HIS A 41 -1.17 -5.96 6.15
C HIS A 41 -2.51 -6.33 6.76
N PHE A 42 -2.78 -7.62 6.94
CA PHE A 42 -4.00 -8.10 7.58
C PHE A 42 -4.09 -7.60 9.03
N VAL A 43 -3.01 -7.66 9.79
CA VAL A 43 -2.96 -7.18 11.18
C VAL A 43 -3.30 -5.68 11.26
N VAL A 44 -2.58 -4.87 10.49
CA VAL A 44 -2.67 -3.41 10.57
C VAL A 44 -4.00 -2.90 10.02
N PHE A 45 -4.45 -3.39 8.86
CA PHE A 45 -5.61 -2.84 8.18
C PHE A 45 -6.93 -3.54 8.53
N ILE A 46 -6.89 -4.77 9.04
CA ILE A 46 -8.12 -5.54 9.33
C ILE A 46 -8.19 -5.89 10.81
N PHE A 47 -7.21 -6.61 11.34
CA PHE A 47 -7.32 -7.19 12.67
C PHE A 47 -7.39 -6.16 13.79
N PHE A 48 -6.57 -5.10 13.79
CA PHE A 48 -6.62 -4.11 14.87
C PHE A 48 -7.91 -3.29 14.90
N GLY A 49 -8.49 -3.01 13.73
CA GLY A 49 -9.77 -2.31 13.64
C GLY A 49 -10.97 -3.19 13.98
N SER A 50 -10.87 -4.51 13.83
CA SER A 50 -12.05 -5.38 13.89
C SER A 50 -12.73 -5.45 15.26
N PRO A 51 -12.02 -5.55 16.41
CA PRO A 51 -12.65 -5.57 17.72
C PRO A 51 -13.33 -4.25 18.04
N VAL A 52 -12.68 -3.13 17.69
CA VAL A 52 -13.22 -1.79 17.91
C VAL A 52 -14.49 -1.60 17.07
N PHE A 53 -14.44 -1.92 15.78
CA PHE A 53 -15.59 -1.77 14.89
C PHE A 53 -16.76 -2.67 15.28
N PHE A 54 -16.47 -3.93 15.68
CA PHE A 54 -17.47 -4.87 16.18
C PHE A 54 -18.22 -4.31 17.40
N LEU A 55 -17.50 -3.74 18.37
CA LEU A 55 -18.09 -3.13 19.56
C LEU A 55 -18.87 -1.85 19.24
N LEU A 56 -18.35 -1.00 18.35
CA LEU A 56 -19.06 0.20 17.88
C LEU A 56 -20.40 -0.10 17.19
N LYS A 57 -20.52 -1.29 16.56
CA LYS A 57 -21.76 -1.77 15.95
C LYS A 57 -22.64 -2.60 16.89
N GLY A 58 -22.40 -2.49 18.20
CA GLY A 58 -23.22 -3.12 19.24
C GLY A 58 -22.97 -4.60 19.43
N ALA A 59 -21.82 -5.13 18.98
CA ALA A 59 -21.42 -6.52 19.16
C ALA A 59 -22.42 -7.54 18.59
N THR A 60 -23.06 -7.21 17.47
CA THR A 60 -24.15 -7.99 16.87
C THR A 60 -23.66 -9.12 15.94
N ASN A 61 -22.63 -8.85 15.12
CA ASN A 61 -22.17 -9.80 14.11
C ASN A 61 -20.97 -10.64 14.59
N PHE A 62 -21.26 -11.75 15.28
CA PHE A 62 -20.22 -12.65 15.79
C PHE A 62 -19.44 -13.38 14.70
N GLN A 63 -20.04 -13.61 13.53
CA GLN A 63 -19.36 -14.29 12.42
C GLN A 63 -18.17 -13.45 11.92
N TYR A 64 -18.35 -12.14 11.82
CA TYR A 64 -17.28 -11.21 11.47
C TYR A 64 -16.09 -11.29 12.44
N ILE A 65 -16.34 -11.20 13.75
CA ILE A 65 -15.24 -11.20 14.72
C ILE A 65 -14.56 -12.58 14.76
N ILE A 66 -15.32 -13.67 14.70
CA ILE A 66 -14.76 -15.04 14.64
C ILE A 66 -13.92 -15.21 13.38
N ALA A 67 -14.39 -14.79 12.21
CA ALA A 67 -13.66 -14.91 10.96
C ALA A 67 -12.32 -14.15 11.00
N THR A 68 -12.31 -12.92 11.52
CA THR A 68 -11.06 -12.13 11.64
C THR A 68 -10.05 -12.78 12.59
N HIS A 69 -10.51 -13.42 13.67
CA HIS A 69 -9.63 -14.18 14.58
C HIS A 69 -9.17 -15.50 13.97
N LEU A 70 -10.02 -16.20 13.23
CA LEU A 70 -9.67 -17.45 12.55
C LEU A 70 -8.58 -17.23 11.51
N VAL A 71 -8.62 -16.14 10.73
CA VAL A 71 -7.55 -15.83 9.76
C VAL A 71 -6.18 -15.74 10.46
N MET A 72 -6.11 -15.12 11.64
CA MET A 72 -4.87 -15.01 12.41
C MET A 72 -4.31 -16.37 12.85
N LEU A 73 -5.15 -17.39 13.00
CA LEU A 73 -4.73 -18.74 13.41
C LEU A 73 -4.50 -19.66 12.20
N ILE A 74 -5.37 -19.59 11.19
CA ILE A 74 -5.30 -20.39 9.97
C ILE A 74 -4.06 -20.02 9.16
N PHE A 75 -3.68 -18.74 9.13
CA PHE A 75 -2.55 -18.30 8.33
C PHE A 75 -1.21 -18.94 8.77
N PRO A 76 -0.77 -18.85 10.04
CA PRO A 76 0.43 -19.57 10.50
C PRO A 76 0.26 -21.09 10.43
N LEU A 77 -0.95 -21.62 10.66
CA LEU A 77 -1.23 -23.05 10.48
C LEU A 77 -0.96 -23.51 9.05
N GLY A 78 -1.41 -22.74 8.04
CA GLY A 78 -1.17 -23.05 6.63
C GLY A 78 0.32 -23.07 6.28
N ILE A 79 1.10 -22.14 6.83
CA ILE A 79 2.57 -22.13 6.68
C ILE A 79 3.18 -23.36 7.34
N ALA A 80 2.75 -23.72 8.55
CA ALA A 80 3.24 -24.90 9.26
C ALA A 80 2.94 -26.21 8.49
N ILE A 81 1.74 -26.34 7.95
CA ILE A 81 1.34 -27.48 7.11
C ILE A 81 2.24 -27.54 5.86
N MET A 82 2.42 -26.41 5.17
CA MET A 82 3.22 -26.38 3.95
C MET A 82 4.70 -26.70 4.21
N ASN A 83 5.29 -26.16 5.28
CA ASN A 83 6.66 -26.49 5.68
C ASN A 83 6.83 -27.99 5.94
N LYS A 84 5.84 -28.62 6.58
CA LYS A 84 5.83 -30.06 6.84
C LYS A 84 5.67 -30.88 5.55
N LEU A 85 4.75 -30.48 4.66
CA LEU A 85 4.53 -31.16 3.37
C LEU A 85 5.79 -31.11 2.48
N MET A 86 6.43 -29.95 2.42
CA MET A 86 7.63 -29.74 1.61
C MET A 86 8.92 -30.25 2.26
N LYS A 87 8.87 -30.62 3.56
CA LYS A 87 10.04 -31.00 4.37
C LYS A 87 11.15 -29.94 4.36
N ILE A 88 10.76 -28.66 4.38
CA ILE A 88 11.69 -27.53 4.35
C ILE A 88 11.66 -26.83 5.71
N ASP A 89 12.85 -26.56 6.25
CA ASP A 89 13.01 -25.55 7.29
C ASP A 89 13.02 -24.16 6.63
N TYR A 90 11.84 -23.51 6.61
CA TYR A 90 11.67 -22.23 5.96
C TYR A 90 12.56 -21.14 6.58
N GLN A 91 12.72 -21.14 7.90
CA GLN A 91 13.52 -20.13 8.59
C GLN A 91 14.99 -20.22 8.16
N LEU A 92 15.54 -21.45 8.12
CA LEU A 92 16.91 -21.68 7.66
C LEU A 92 17.04 -21.32 6.18
N ALA A 93 16.17 -21.83 5.31
CA ALA A 93 16.20 -21.58 3.87
C ALA A 93 16.13 -20.07 3.55
N PHE A 94 15.23 -19.35 4.21
CA PHE A 94 15.07 -17.92 4.05
C PHE A 94 16.27 -17.12 4.55
N THR A 95 16.84 -17.52 5.69
CA THR A 95 18.01 -16.86 6.27
C THR A 95 19.23 -17.04 5.36
N SER A 96 19.44 -18.25 4.82
CA SER A 96 20.49 -18.52 3.84
C SER A 96 20.30 -17.67 2.58
N TYR A 97 19.10 -17.65 2.01
CA TYR A 97 18.78 -16.84 0.83
C TYR A 97 19.08 -15.35 1.03
N MET A 98 18.71 -14.79 2.19
CA MET A 98 18.94 -13.37 2.49
C MET A 98 20.42 -13.03 2.76
N GLN A 99 21.28 -14.03 2.98
CA GLN A 99 22.72 -13.84 3.15
C GLN A 99 23.50 -13.98 1.85
N GLU A 100 22.90 -14.56 0.81
CA GLU A 100 23.55 -14.70 -0.49
C GLU A 100 23.83 -13.33 -1.13
N PRO A 101 25.06 -13.10 -1.64
CA PRO A 101 25.38 -11.84 -2.28
C PRO A 101 24.60 -11.70 -3.59
N VAL A 102 24.07 -10.50 -3.83
CA VAL A 102 23.40 -10.18 -5.10
C VAL A 102 24.46 -10.02 -6.19
N ILE A 103 24.50 -10.96 -7.14
CA ILE A 103 25.42 -10.96 -8.28
C ILE A 103 24.75 -10.33 -9.50
N ASP A 104 25.39 -9.33 -10.11
CA ASP A 104 24.92 -8.74 -11.37
C ASP A 104 25.44 -9.55 -12.57
N GLN A 105 24.63 -10.50 -13.07
CA GLN A 105 24.98 -11.34 -14.21
C GLN A 105 24.68 -10.68 -15.58
N GLN A 106 24.17 -9.44 -15.60
CA GLN A 106 23.68 -8.84 -16.85
C GLN A 106 24.76 -8.14 -17.67
N TRP A 107 24.60 -8.16 -19.00
CA TRP A 107 25.49 -7.48 -19.93
C TRP A 107 25.31 -5.96 -19.84
N ARG A 108 26.35 -5.30 -19.33
CA ARG A 108 26.32 -3.94 -18.75
C ARG A 108 25.68 -2.87 -19.66
N ASN A 109 25.96 -2.89 -20.96
CA ASN A 109 25.50 -1.85 -21.90
C ASN A 109 24.12 -2.17 -22.50
N GLN A 110 23.82 -3.44 -22.77
CA GLN A 110 22.52 -3.85 -23.31
C GLN A 110 21.39 -3.58 -22.31
N PHE A 111 21.64 -3.83 -21.02
CA PHE A 111 20.65 -3.54 -19.99
C PHE A 111 20.35 -2.04 -19.87
N LEU A 112 21.36 -1.17 -19.98
CA LEU A 112 21.14 0.28 -19.94
C LEU A 112 20.27 0.75 -21.12
N PHE A 113 20.52 0.22 -22.32
CA PHE A 113 19.71 0.55 -23.49
C PHE A 113 18.24 0.12 -23.31
N LEU A 114 18.00 -1.13 -22.89
CA LEU A 114 16.65 -1.63 -22.62
C LEU A 114 15.96 -0.80 -21.52
N TYR A 115 16.68 -0.48 -20.46
CA TYR A 115 16.19 0.37 -19.37
C TYR A 115 15.75 1.74 -19.88
N LEU A 116 16.58 2.41 -20.68
CA LEU A 116 16.27 3.72 -21.25
C LEU A 116 15.11 3.68 -22.24
N ALA A 117 14.98 2.61 -23.03
CA ALA A 117 13.86 2.41 -23.94
C ALA A 117 12.52 2.29 -23.18
N ILE A 118 12.47 1.43 -22.15
CA ILE A 118 11.28 1.26 -21.30
C ILE A 118 10.97 2.57 -20.55
N LEU A 119 12.00 3.26 -20.05
CA LEU A 119 11.83 4.56 -19.41
C LEU A 119 11.27 5.60 -20.38
N GLY A 120 11.77 5.67 -21.61
CA GLY A 120 11.27 6.59 -22.64
C GLY A 120 9.79 6.36 -22.95
N ILE A 121 9.36 5.10 -23.05
CA ILE A 121 7.94 4.75 -23.20
C ILE A 121 7.14 5.22 -21.99
N ALA A 122 7.59 4.92 -20.77
CA ALA A 122 6.90 5.29 -19.55
C ALA A 122 6.74 6.82 -19.41
N LEU A 123 7.79 7.59 -19.70
CA LEU A 123 7.77 9.04 -19.70
C LEU A 123 6.84 9.59 -20.78
N SER A 124 6.91 9.06 -22.00
CA SER A 124 6.05 9.48 -23.11
C SER A 124 4.57 9.30 -22.77
N VAL A 125 4.19 8.15 -22.21
CA VAL A 125 2.82 7.89 -21.76
C VAL A 125 2.42 8.85 -20.64
N THR A 126 3.35 9.21 -19.74
CA THR A 126 3.14 10.19 -18.66
C THR A 126 2.87 11.59 -19.20
N PHE A 127 3.69 12.06 -20.15
CA PHE A 127 3.47 13.36 -20.79
C PHE A 127 2.18 13.39 -21.60
N LEU A 128 1.85 12.30 -22.30
CA LEU A 128 0.55 12.17 -22.97
C LEU A 128 -0.60 12.33 -21.98
N TYR A 129 -0.54 11.73 -20.78
CA TYR A 129 -1.55 11.96 -19.76
C TYR A 129 -1.61 13.41 -19.30
N TYR A 130 -0.47 14.05 -19.01
CA TYR A 130 -0.46 15.45 -18.60
C TYR A 130 -1.00 16.38 -19.68
N SER A 131 -0.74 16.11 -20.97
CA SER A 131 -1.30 16.88 -22.09
C SER A 131 -2.82 16.80 -22.20
N LYS A 132 -3.46 15.81 -21.55
CA LYS A 132 -4.92 15.64 -21.52
C LYS A 132 -5.57 16.27 -20.29
N LEU A 133 -4.79 16.75 -19.33
CA LEU A 133 -5.29 17.51 -18.21
C LEU A 133 -5.30 18.99 -18.58
N GLU A 134 -6.41 19.68 -18.30
CA GLU A 134 -6.51 21.13 -18.50
C GLU A 134 -5.53 21.85 -17.57
N ILE A 135 -5.47 21.44 -16.30
CA ILE A 135 -4.51 21.92 -15.32
C ILE A 135 -4.11 20.74 -14.40
N ILE A 136 -2.82 20.61 -14.09
CA ILE A 136 -2.34 19.64 -13.10
C ILE A 136 -2.77 20.12 -11.70
N PRO A 137 -3.54 19.33 -10.92
CA PRO A 137 -4.07 19.77 -9.63
C PRO A 137 -3.02 20.30 -8.65
N PHE A 138 -1.84 19.68 -8.60
CA PHE A 138 -0.74 20.14 -7.75
C PHE A 138 -0.18 21.51 -8.16
N ASN A 139 -0.04 21.77 -9.47
CA ASN A 139 0.45 23.07 -9.96
C ASN A 139 -0.58 24.17 -9.67
N PHE A 140 -1.87 23.86 -9.80
CA PHE A 140 -2.95 24.76 -9.40
C PHE A 140 -2.87 25.08 -7.90
N MET A 141 -2.65 24.08 -7.05
CA MET A 141 -2.50 24.29 -5.62
C MET A 141 -1.34 25.24 -5.33
N ILE A 142 -0.13 24.99 -5.86
CA ILE A 142 1.06 25.82 -5.64
C ILE A 142 0.85 27.28 -6.07
N ASN A 143 0.30 27.48 -7.26
CA ASN A 143 0.11 28.83 -7.80
C ASN A 143 -0.92 29.65 -7.03
N ASN A 144 -1.83 28.98 -6.30
CA ASN A 144 -2.87 29.64 -5.49
C ASN A 144 -2.57 29.58 -3.98
N ILE A 145 -1.37 29.17 -3.53
CA ILE A 145 -1.00 29.13 -2.11
C ILE A 145 -1.12 30.51 -1.43
N MET A 146 -0.88 31.60 -2.17
CA MET A 146 -0.96 32.97 -1.64
C MET A 146 -2.36 33.61 -1.79
N GLY A 147 -3.32 32.94 -2.41
CA GLY A 147 -4.71 33.39 -2.55
C GLY A 147 -5.69 32.51 -1.79
N ASP A 148 -6.97 32.90 -1.75
CA ASP A 148 -8.03 32.04 -1.21
C ASP A 148 -8.23 30.83 -2.13
N ILE A 149 -7.68 29.67 -1.73
CA ILE A 149 -7.88 28.42 -2.44
C ILE A 149 -9.34 28.00 -2.30
N ASN A 150 -10.11 28.08 -3.39
CA ASN A 150 -11.42 27.46 -3.43
C ASN A 150 -11.28 25.93 -3.41
N ILE A 151 -11.49 25.33 -2.23
CA ILE A 151 -11.37 23.88 -1.98
C ILE A 151 -12.26 23.08 -2.94
N VAL A 152 -13.38 23.65 -3.40
CA VAL A 152 -14.30 23.02 -4.34
C VAL A 152 -13.67 22.86 -5.72
N ASP A 153 -12.93 23.85 -6.20
CA ASP A 153 -12.29 23.78 -7.52
C ASP A 153 -11.08 22.83 -7.49
N LEU A 154 -10.35 22.79 -6.38
CA LEU A 154 -9.29 21.80 -6.16
C LEU A 154 -9.84 20.36 -6.15
N ALA A 155 -11.02 20.16 -5.54
CA ALA A 155 -11.70 18.87 -5.51
C ALA A 155 -12.15 18.44 -6.92
N LYS A 156 -12.73 19.36 -7.72
CA LYS A 156 -13.12 19.11 -9.12
C LYS A 156 -11.92 18.76 -10.00
N LEU A 157 -10.80 19.48 -9.87
CA LEU A 157 -9.56 19.17 -10.61
C LEU A 157 -9.04 17.77 -10.26
N ARG A 158 -9.03 17.41 -8.96
CA ARG A 158 -8.67 16.05 -8.54
C ARG A 158 -9.64 14.99 -9.06
N GLU A 159 -10.94 15.27 -9.09
CA GLU A 159 -11.95 14.36 -9.63
C GLU A 159 -11.72 14.12 -11.13
N SER A 160 -11.48 15.20 -11.89
CA SER A 160 -11.19 15.14 -13.32
C SER A 160 -9.92 14.35 -13.67
N SER A 161 -8.91 14.39 -12.80
CA SER A 161 -7.66 13.64 -12.98
C SER A 161 -7.74 12.19 -12.51
N THR A 162 -8.85 11.77 -11.87
CA THR A 162 -8.94 10.44 -11.23
C THR A 162 -10.17 9.63 -11.61
N THR A 163 -11.38 10.14 -11.45
CA THR A 163 -12.62 9.39 -11.67
C THR A 163 -13.27 9.76 -12.99
N THR A 164 -13.30 11.05 -13.32
CA THR A 164 -14.00 11.58 -14.50
C THR A 164 -13.02 11.84 -15.67
N PHE A 165 -12.02 10.97 -15.81
CA PHE A 165 -11.01 11.12 -16.85
C PHE A 165 -11.62 10.87 -18.24
N LYS A 166 -11.79 11.95 -19.01
CA LYS A 166 -12.57 12.05 -20.28
C LYS A 166 -12.28 10.96 -21.33
N LEU A 167 -11.09 10.36 -21.34
CA LEU A 167 -10.67 9.37 -22.35
C LEU A 167 -10.92 7.89 -21.96
N GLY A 168 -11.57 7.65 -20.81
CA GLY A 168 -12.13 6.34 -20.47
C GLY A 168 -11.13 5.17 -20.62
N LYS A 169 -10.01 5.19 -19.88
CA LYS A 169 -9.04 4.08 -19.72
C LYS A 169 -7.89 4.42 -18.76
N LEU A 170 -8.17 5.16 -17.67
CA LEU A 170 -7.15 5.63 -16.72
C LEU A 170 -6.25 4.51 -16.16
N HIS A 171 -6.78 3.28 -16.04
CA HIS A 171 -6.01 2.12 -15.59
C HIS A 171 -4.74 1.87 -16.44
N ARG A 172 -4.80 2.11 -17.76
CA ARG A 172 -3.65 1.91 -18.68
C ARG A 172 -2.56 2.92 -18.38
N TYR A 173 -2.92 4.19 -18.21
CA TYR A 173 -2.00 5.26 -17.85
C TYR A 173 -1.38 5.03 -16.46
N LYS A 174 -2.20 4.61 -15.48
CA LYS A 174 -1.74 4.30 -14.12
C LYS A 174 -0.69 3.19 -14.09
N TYR A 175 -0.75 2.19 -14.97
CA TYR A 175 0.27 1.15 -15.03
C TYR A 175 1.66 1.74 -15.31
N PHE A 176 1.79 2.56 -16.37
CA PHE A 176 3.07 3.17 -16.71
C PHE A 176 3.52 4.23 -15.69
N MET A 177 2.58 5.04 -15.21
CA MET A 177 2.88 6.18 -14.33
C MET A 177 3.11 5.83 -12.88
N ALA A 178 2.23 5.00 -12.32
CA ALA A 178 2.17 4.73 -10.90
C ALA A 178 2.80 3.39 -10.52
N GLN A 179 3.08 2.50 -11.47
CA GLN A 179 3.74 1.22 -11.20
C GLN A 179 5.12 1.14 -11.88
N LEU A 180 5.17 1.35 -13.21
CA LEU A 180 6.40 1.15 -13.97
C LEU A 180 7.50 2.18 -13.61
N ILE A 181 7.16 3.47 -13.47
CA ILE A 181 8.14 4.49 -13.05
C ILE A 181 8.74 4.18 -11.67
N PRO A 182 7.95 3.95 -10.60
CA PRO A 182 8.47 3.50 -9.31
C PRO A 182 9.36 2.26 -9.39
N PHE A 183 8.97 1.28 -10.21
CA PHE A 183 9.77 0.08 -10.44
C PHE A 183 11.13 0.41 -11.10
N LEU A 184 11.17 1.27 -12.11
CA LEU A 184 12.41 1.74 -12.74
C LEU A 184 13.31 2.53 -11.77
N VAL A 185 12.73 3.27 -10.82
CA VAL A 185 13.50 3.93 -9.74
C VAL A 185 14.16 2.89 -8.84
N VAL A 186 13.43 1.84 -8.43
CA VAL A 186 13.98 0.75 -7.61
C VAL A 186 15.11 0.05 -8.35
N LEU A 187 14.94 -0.25 -9.64
CA LEU A 187 16.01 -0.84 -10.45
C LEU A 187 17.25 0.05 -10.51
N ALA A 188 17.08 1.36 -10.73
CA ALA A 188 18.21 2.30 -10.71
C ALA A 188 18.89 2.36 -9.34
N LEU A 189 18.13 2.34 -8.24
CA LEU A 189 18.66 2.27 -6.89
C LEU A 189 19.52 1.03 -6.68
N LEU A 190 19.01 -0.15 -7.02
CA LEU A 190 19.71 -1.43 -6.86
C LEU A 190 20.97 -1.48 -7.74
N LYS A 191 20.86 -1.11 -9.02
CA LYS A 191 22.02 -1.05 -9.93
C LYS A 191 23.07 -0.03 -9.48
N SER A 192 22.67 1.10 -8.88
CA SER A 192 23.61 2.08 -8.33
C SER A 192 24.43 1.50 -7.17
N LYS A 193 23.80 0.70 -6.30
CA LYS A 193 24.46 0.03 -5.17
C LYS A 193 25.37 -1.11 -5.63
N LEU A 194 24.95 -1.88 -6.63
CA LEU A 194 25.72 -3.00 -7.18
C LEU A 194 26.93 -2.54 -8.00
N THR A 195 26.71 -1.66 -8.98
CA THR A 195 27.73 -1.30 -9.98
C THR A 195 28.61 -0.12 -9.57
N LYS A 196 28.18 0.65 -8.55
CA LYS A 196 28.81 1.89 -8.06
C LYS A 196 29.06 2.97 -9.14
N LYS A 197 28.42 2.86 -10.32
CA LYS A 197 28.54 3.86 -11.38
C LYS A 197 27.71 5.10 -11.09
N ASN A 198 28.27 6.28 -11.37
CA ASN A 198 27.58 7.56 -11.21
C ASN A 198 26.34 7.70 -12.10
N VAL A 199 26.33 7.06 -13.29
CA VAL A 199 25.17 7.07 -14.21
C VAL A 199 23.91 6.56 -13.52
N TRP A 200 23.98 5.42 -12.84
CA TRP A 200 22.82 4.85 -12.13
C TRP A 200 22.40 5.68 -10.92
N ARG A 201 23.36 6.34 -10.25
CA ARG A 201 23.06 7.26 -9.14
C ARG A 201 22.33 8.50 -9.64
N LEU A 202 22.76 9.07 -10.77
CA LEU A 202 22.12 10.21 -11.41
C LEU A 202 20.72 9.86 -11.90
N LEU A 203 20.58 8.72 -12.60
CA LEU A 203 19.27 8.21 -13.06
C LEU A 203 18.33 7.98 -11.88
N PHE A 204 18.80 7.35 -10.81
CA PHE A 204 18.02 7.18 -9.59
C PHE A 204 17.52 8.51 -9.03
N PHE A 205 18.40 9.51 -8.90
CA PHE A 205 18.03 10.81 -8.33
C PHE A 205 16.99 11.54 -9.19
N ILE A 206 17.23 11.66 -10.51
CA ILE A 206 16.32 12.33 -11.43
C ILE A 206 14.95 11.63 -11.43
N LEU A 207 14.93 10.31 -11.51
CA LEU A 207 13.68 9.54 -11.56
C LEU A 207 12.96 9.52 -10.22
N ALA A 208 13.69 9.53 -9.09
CA ALA A 208 13.06 9.62 -7.78
C ALA A 208 12.34 10.96 -7.61
N VAL A 209 12.95 12.08 -8.02
CA VAL A 209 12.31 13.40 -8.01
C VAL A 209 11.08 13.41 -8.92
N PHE A 210 11.20 12.85 -10.13
CA PHE A 210 10.07 12.75 -11.06
C PHE A 210 8.93 11.87 -10.50
N ALA A 211 9.25 10.72 -9.91
CA ALA A 211 8.28 9.81 -9.30
C ALA A 211 7.58 10.45 -8.08
N MET A 212 8.31 11.22 -7.26
CA MET A 212 7.72 12.01 -6.17
C MET A 212 6.74 13.05 -6.70
N TYR A 213 7.15 13.83 -7.72
CA TYR A 213 6.27 14.82 -8.36
C TYR A 213 5.01 14.16 -8.92
N ARG A 214 5.18 13.06 -9.66
CA ARG A 214 4.04 12.29 -10.22
C ARG A 214 3.13 11.76 -9.13
N SER A 215 3.67 11.32 -8.01
CA SER A 215 2.88 10.77 -6.90
C SER A 215 1.98 11.83 -6.24
N ILE A 216 2.37 13.10 -6.32
CA ILE A 216 1.64 14.24 -5.73
C ILE A 216 0.77 14.96 -6.78
N SER A 217 1.04 14.79 -8.08
CA SER A 217 0.39 15.56 -9.16
C SER A 217 -1.14 15.50 -9.14
N ASP A 218 -1.70 14.35 -8.76
CA ASP A 218 -3.15 14.10 -8.71
C ASP A 218 -3.75 14.35 -7.30
N LEU A 219 -2.97 14.93 -6.37
CA LEU A 219 -3.31 15.21 -4.97
C LEU A 219 -3.82 14.01 -4.15
N GLN A 220 -3.49 12.80 -4.60
CA GLN A 220 -3.81 11.57 -3.88
C GLN A 220 -2.77 11.32 -2.78
N LYS A 221 -3.24 10.95 -1.57
CA LYS A 221 -2.37 10.72 -0.40
C LYS A 221 -1.56 9.42 -0.46
N LYS A 222 -2.13 8.39 -1.09
CA LYS A 222 -1.60 7.02 -1.09
C LYS A 222 -0.33 6.82 -1.95
N PRO A 223 -0.26 7.32 -3.22
CA PRO A 223 0.86 6.99 -4.10
C PRO A 223 2.24 7.39 -3.58
N LEU A 224 2.36 8.56 -2.94
CA LEU A 224 3.63 9.02 -2.38
C LEU A 224 4.10 8.12 -1.23
N LEU A 225 3.17 7.73 -0.36
CA LEU A 225 3.45 6.85 0.76
C LEU A 225 3.88 5.46 0.27
N ASP A 226 3.15 4.88 -0.68
CA ASP A 226 3.47 3.59 -1.29
C ASP A 226 4.86 3.62 -1.95
N PHE A 227 5.21 4.73 -2.62
CA PHE A 227 6.53 4.92 -3.24
C PHE A 227 7.66 4.97 -2.20
N ILE A 228 7.48 5.69 -1.09
CA ILE A 228 8.48 5.75 -0.02
C ILE A 228 8.65 4.37 0.60
N ILE A 229 7.54 3.68 0.95
CA ILE A 229 7.57 2.31 1.49
C ILE A 229 8.33 1.38 0.55
N LEU A 230 8.09 1.47 -0.77
CA LEU A 230 8.77 0.67 -1.78
C LEU A 230 10.29 0.86 -1.75
N LEU A 231 10.79 2.10 -1.65
CA LEU A 231 12.23 2.39 -1.59
C LEU A 231 12.90 1.83 -0.31
N PHE A 232 12.22 1.91 0.83
CA PHE A 232 12.71 1.34 2.09
C PHE A 232 12.73 -0.19 2.02
N THR A 233 11.64 -0.82 1.57
CA THR A 233 11.55 -2.27 1.40
C THR A 233 12.62 -2.79 0.45
N ALA A 234 12.79 -2.18 -0.73
CA ALA A 234 13.85 -2.55 -1.67
C ALA A 234 15.25 -2.43 -1.05
N SER A 235 15.48 -1.40 -0.22
CA SER A 235 16.74 -1.22 0.49
C SER A 235 16.97 -2.25 1.61
N TRP A 236 15.93 -2.72 2.30
CA TRP A 236 16.02 -3.77 3.31
C TRP A 236 16.25 -5.14 2.69
N ILE A 237 15.55 -5.45 1.60
CA ILE A 237 15.78 -6.67 0.81
C ILE A 237 17.23 -6.73 0.34
N PHE A 238 17.77 -5.63 -0.21
CA PHE A 238 19.16 -5.55 -0.62
C PHE A 238 20.18 -5.77 0.52
N ARG A 239 19.80 -5.46 1.77
CA ARG A 239 20.66 -5.66 2.95
C ARG A 239 20.40 -6.99 3.67
N GLY A 240 19.38 -7.75 3.26
CA GLY A 240 18.93 -8.99 3.91
C GLY A 240 18.35 -8.81 5.32
N LYS A 241 18.23 -7.57 5.83
CA LYS A 241 17.82 -7.28 7.22
C LYS A 241 17.02 -5.99 7.30
N ILE A 242 15.99 -5.99 8.16
CA ILE A 242 15.19 -4.80 8.48
C ILE A 242 15.93 -3.98 9.54
N ASN A 243 16.02 -2.67 9.31
CA ASN A 243 16.52 -1.74 10.32
C ASN A 243 15.34 -1.06 11.02
N TRP A 244 15.04 -1.48 12.25
CA TRP A 244 13.93 -0.93 13.04
C TRP A 244 14.01 0.58 13.29
N LYS A 245 15.20 1.19 13.31
CA LYS A 245 15.34 2.65 13.37
C LYS A 245 14.77 3.31 12.11
N GLN A 246 15.01 2.72 10.95
CA GLN A 246 14.46 3.18 9.67
C GLN A 246 12.96 2.96 9.58
N VAL A 247 12.42 1.90 10.19
CA VAL A 247 10.98 1.68 10.32
C VAL A 247 10.33 2.81 11.11
N GLY A 248 10.91 3.20 12.25
CA GLY A 248 10.41 4.33 13.06
C GLY A 248 10.43 5.65 12.28
N ILE A 249 11.51 5.93 11.54
CA ILE A 249 11.60 7.11 10.67
C ILE A 249 10.53 7.06 9.56
N LEU A 250 10.32 5.90 8.94
CA LEU A 250 9.31 5.71 7.90
C LEU A 250 7.91 6.00 8.44
N ILE A 251 7.55 5.44 9.60
CA ILE A 251 6.25 5.68 10.25
C ILE A 251 6.09 7.17 10.58
N GLY A 252 7.09 7.78 11.21
CA GLY A 252 7.07 9.20 11.56
C GLY A 252 6.92 10.11 10.33
N ALA A 253 7.69 9.85 9.27
CA ALA A 253 7.61 10.59 8.01
C ALA A 253 6.24 10.41 7.33
N SER A 254 5.69 9.19 7.35
CA SER A 254 4.37 8.87 6.81
C SER A 254 3.27 9.66 7.53
N PHE A 255 3.30 9.67 8.86
CA PHE A 255 2.37 10.47 9.67
C PHE A 255 2.54 11.97 9.42
N GLY A 256 3.78 12.46 9.30
CA GLY A 256 4.06 13.86 8.99
C GLY A 256 3.49 14.28 7.63
N ILE A 257 3.77 13.51 6.58
CA ILE A 257 3.25 13.74 5.22
C ILE A 257 1.73 13.71 5.22
N LEU A 258 1.12 12.69 5.85
CA LEU A 258 -0.34 12.61 5.94
C LEU A 258 -0.92 13.82 6.67
N SER A 259 -0.33 14.22 7.80
CA SER A 259 -0.79 15.38 8.57
C SER A 259 -0.76 16.66 7.71
N LEU A 260 0.35 16.91 7.00
CA LEU A 260 0.44 18.04 6.06
C LEU A 260 -0.63 17.97 4.97
N MET A 261 -0.84 16.79 4.37
CA MET A 261 -1.89 16.60 3.37
C MET A 261 -3.30 16.80 3.94
N TYR A 262 -3.56 16.49 5.20
CA TYR A 262 -4.85 16.78 5.84
C TYR A 262 -5.04 18.27 6.14
N ILE A 263 -3.98 18.97 6.56
CA ILE A 263 -4.06 20.42 6.83
C ILE A 263 -4.26 21.21 5.53
N TYR A 264 -3.39 20.99 4.54
CA TYR A 264 -3.37 21.80 3.31
C TYR A 264 -4.40 21.39 2.26
N ILE A 265 -4.67 20.08 2.09
CA ILE A 265 -5.58 19.62 1.03
C ILE A 265 -7.04 19.58 1.50
N MET A 266 -7.28 19.38 2.81
CA MET A 266 -8.65 19.32 3.36
C MET A 266 -9.04 20.58 4.16
N GLY A 267 -8.20 21.62 4.19
CA GLY A 267 -8.52 22.90 4.83
C GLY A 267 -8.72 22.81 6.35
N LEU A 268 -8.09 21.83 7.01
CA LEU A 268 -8.26 21.57 8.45
C LEU A 268 -7.31 22.41 9.32
N THR A 269 -6.97 23.63 8.90
CA THR A 269 -5.98 24.52 9.55
C THR A 269 -6.32 24.87 11.00
N ASN A 270 -7.60 24.92 11.36
CA ASN A 270 -8.06 25.35 12.69
C ASN A 270 -8.44 24.21 13.64
N ARG A 271 -8.12 22.94 13.30
CA ARG A 271 -8.48 21.79 14.15
C ARG A 271 -7.30 21.37 15.04
N PRO A 272 -7.55 20.93 16.29
CA PRO A 272 -6.51 20.37 17.14
C PRO A 272 -5.81 19.17 16.47
N PHE A 273 -4.50 19.04 16.68
CA PHE A 273 -3.72 17.92 16.13
C PHE A 273 -4.28 16.54 16.51
N LEU A 274 -4.87 16.43 17.71
CA LEU A 274 -5.48 15.18 18.18
C LEU A 274 -6.66 14.73 17.30
N VAL A 275 -7.46 15.67 16.78
CA VAL A 275 -8.58 15.38 15.86
C VAL A 275 -8.06 14.91 14.50
N LEU A 276 -6.93 15.46 14.04
CA LEU A 276 -6.26 14.99 12.82
C LEU A 276 -5.76 13.55 12.99
N LEU A 277 -5.13 13.26 14.13
CA LEU A 277 -4.61 11.93 14.45
C LEU A 277 -5.76 10.91 14.56
N GLU A 278 -6.87 11.27 15.19
CA GLU A 278 -8.08 10.45 15.25
C GLU A 278 -8.64 10.18 13.84
N GLY A 279 -8.73 11.21 12.98
CA GLY A 279 -9.21 11.06 11.60
C GLY A 279 -8.32 10.13 10.76
N ILE A 280 -6.99 10.22 10.91
CA ILE A 280 -6.05 9.33 10.24
C ILE A 280 -6.19 7.89 10.78
N SER A 281 -6.24 7.73 12.10
CA SER A 281 -6.28 6.43 12.77
C SER A 281 -7.61 5.71 12.49
N SER A 282 -8.74 6.41 12.60
CA SER A 282 -10.06 5.93 12.23
C SER A 282 -10.09 5.47 10.78
N ARG A 283 -9.49 6.23 9.85
CA ARG A 283 -9.43 5.82 8.44
C ARG A 283 -8.54 4.60 8.18
N LEU A 284 -7.41 4.49 8.89
CA LEU A 284 -6.48 3.36 8.76
C LEU A 284 -7.09 2.06 9.33
N PHE A 285 -7.73 2.12 10.48
CA PHE A 285 -8.22 0.94 11.20
C PHE A 285 -9.72 0.67 10.96
N LEU A 286 -10.59 1.66 11.11
CA LEU A 286 -12.05 1.50 10.98
C LEU A 286 -12.52 1.57 9.52
N GLY A 287 -11.91 2.46 8.74
CA GLY A 287 -12.24 2.64 7.33
C GLY A 287 -12.00 1.39 6.47
N GLN A 288 -10.96 0.63 6.78
CA GLN A 288 -10.61 -0.60 6.05
C GLN A 288 -11.42 -1.83 6.53
N THR A 289 -11.85 -1.84 7.78
CA THR A 289 -12.62 -2.94 8.38
C THR A 289 -14.12 -2.84 8.12
N SER A 290 -14.64 -1.62 7.96
CA SER A 290 -16.06 -1.35 7.71
C SER A 290 -16.63 -2.15 6.52
N PRO A 291 -16.01 -2.17 5.32
CA PRO A 291 -16.50 -2.98 4.20
C PRO A 291 -16.58 -4.47 4.53
N LEU A 292 -15.60 -5.00 5.27
CA LEU A 292 -15.59 -6.41 5.67
C LEU A 292 -16.74 -6.72 6.63
N PHE A 293 -17.00 -5.86 7.62
CA PHE A 293 -18.14 -6.03 8.53
C PHE A 293 -19.48 -6.04 7.77
N TYR A 294 -19.66 -5.12 6.83
CA TYR A 294 -20.88 -5.08 6.02
C TYR A 294 -21.00 -6.28 5.09
N TYR A 295 -19.89 -6.83 4.60
CA TYR A 295 -19.91 -8.07 3.83
C TYR A 295 -20.54 -9.21 4.65
N PHE A 296 -20.15 -9.38 5.91
CA PHE A 296 -20.74 -10.37 6.82
C PHE A 296 -22.16 -10.03 7.30
N SER A 297 -22.59 -8.78 7.16
CA SER A 297 -23.90 -8.33 7.67
C SER A 297 -24.98 -8.31 6.60
N LEU A 298 -24.59 -7.99 5.35
CA LEU A 298 -25.48 -7.86 4.20
C LEU A 298 -25.53 -9.14 3.37
N PHE A 299 -24.45 -9.92 3.32
CA PHE A 299 -24.39 -11.14 2.52
C PHE A 299 -24.34 -12.39 3.43
N PRO A 300 -25.22 -13.40 3.22
CA PRO A 300 -26.27 -13.49 2.20
C PRO A 300 -27.63 -12.91 2.63
N SER A 301 -27.75 -12.37 3.85
CA SER A 301 -29.04 -12.07 4.49
C SER A 301 -29.91 -11.05 3.74
N SER A 302 -29.29 -10.06 3.11
CA SER A 302 -29.96 -8.98 2.36
C SER A 302 -29.74 -9.11 0.84
N HIS A 303 -28.60 -9.65 0.43
CA HIS A 303 -28.27 -9.94 -0.96
C HIS A 303 -27.45 -11.22 -1.05
N ASP A 304 -27.70 -12.02 -2.09
CA ASP A 304 -26.89 -13.20 -2.40
C ASP A 304 -25.44 -12.80 -2.72
N PHE A 305 -24.51 -13.73 -2.47
CA PHE A 305 -23.12 -13.52 -2.84
C PHE A 305 -23.01 -13.29 -4.35
N LEU A 306 -22.27 -12.25 -4.73
CA LEU A 306 -22.19 -11.82 -6.13
C LEU A 306 -21.42 -12.79 -7.02
N HIS A 307 -20.77 -13.82 -6.48
CA HIS A 307 -20.02 -14.86 -7.21
C HIS A 307 -19.07 -14.35 -8.33
N GLY A 308 -18.61 -13.09 -8.25
CA GLY A 308 -17.76 -12.46 -9.27
C GLY A 308 -18.48 -11.58 -10.30
N ALA A 309 -19.81 -11.45 -10.24
CA ALA A 309 -20.62 -10.60 -11.13
C ALA A 309 -20.31 -9.09 -11.00
N SER A 310 -19.66 -8.67 -9.92
CA SER A 310 -19.17 -7.29 -9.73
C SER A 310 -17.76 -7.05 -10.28
N LEU A 311 -17.09 -8.07 -10.85
CA LEU A 311 -15.79 -7.88 -11.47
C LEU A 311 -15.93 -7.09 -12.77
N PRO A 312 -15.01 -6.13 -13.04
CA PRO A 312 -15.06 -5.37 -14.27
C PRO A 312 -15.02 -6.34 -15.45
N ASN A 313 -15.88 -6.09 -16.43
CA ASN A 313 -16.04 -6.91 -17.62
C ASN A 313 -15.15 -6.39 -18.77
N PRO A 314 -13.89 -6.84 -18.91
CA PRO A 314 -13.09 -6.52 -20.07
C PRO A 314 -13.75 -7.13 -21.32
N ALA A 315 -14.21 -6.26 -22.21
CA ALA A 315 -14.68 -6.60 -23.55
C ALA A 315 -15.98 -7.44 -23.63
N GLY A 316 -16.84 -7.43 -22.61
CA GLY A 316 -18.15 -8.11 -22.70
C GLY A 316 -18.14 -9.57 -22.21
N ILE A 317 -16.98 -10.13 -21.87
CA ILE A 317 -16.75 -11.54 -21.53
C ILE A 317 -17.44 -11.98 -20.23
N PHE A 318 -17.54 -11.12 -19.22
CA PHE A 318 -18.20 -11.42 -17.95
C PHE A 318 -19.55 -10.72 -17.85
N GLN A 319 -20.53 -11.34 -17.22
CA GLN A 319 -21.76 -10.65 -16.85
C GLN A 319 -21.39 -9.64 -15.75
N PHE A 320 -21.28 -8.36 -16.12
CA PHE A 320 -21.11 -7.28 -15.15
C PHE A 320 -22.47 -6.69 -14.87
N GLU A 321 -22.92 -6.86 -13.64
CA GLU A 321 -24.14 -6.25 -13.15
C GLU A 321 -23.76 -5.01 -12.33
N HIS A 322 -24.36 -3.87 -12.69
CA HIS A 322 -24.24 -2.65 -11.91
C HIS A 322 -25.03 -2.84 -10.61
N PHE A 323 -24.32 -2.91 -9.48
CA PHE A 323 -24.90 -2.92 -8.13
C PHE A 323 -24.65 -1.59 -7.41
#